data_AF-A0AA88CQS0-F1
#
_entry.id   AF-A0AA88CQS0-F1
#
_cell.length_a   1.000
_cell.length_b   1.000
_cell.length_c   1.000
_cell.angle_alpha   90.00
_cell.angle_beta   90.00
_cell.angle_gamma   90.00
#
_symmetry.space_group_name_H-M   'P 1'
#
loop_
_entity.id
_entity.type
_entity.pdbx_description
1 polymer ?
#
loop_
_entity_poly.entity_id
_entity_poly.type
_entity_poly.pdbx_seq_one_letter_code
_entity_poly.pdbx_strand_id
1 'polypeptide(L)'
;MARIDFVPFGVNQPLYHPRGSELLFVTKGKLYVGFVTSSVNGNRLFAKVLNEGDAFVFPIGLIRFQGPQPWHSPHLEARERELSPLLMPRLDRSLTLNPWSSLGHS
;
A
#
# COMPACT_ATOMS: atom_id res chain seq x y z
N MET A 1 -7.28 -22.60 -4.87
CA MET A 1 -7.61 -21.27 -5.43
C MET A 1 -8.53 -20.57 -4.45
N ALA A 2 -8.38 -19.26 -4.26
CA ALA A 2 -9.19 -18.47 -3.34
C ALA A 2 -9.62 -17.17 -4.01
N ARG A 3 -10.77 -16.63 -3.57
CA ARG A 3 -11.28 -15.31 -3.96
C ARG A 3 -11.53 -14.51 -2.70
N ILE A 4 -11.20 -13.23 -2.74
CA ILE A 4 -11.39 -12.30 -1.62
C ILE A 4 -12.06 -11.05 -2.18
N ASP A 5 -13.19 -10.67 -1.59
CA ASP A 5 -13.88 -9.42 -1.89
C ASP A 5 -13.71 -8.47 -0.70
N PHE A 6 -13.30 -7.24 -0.96
CA PHE A 6 -13.05 -6.24 0.08
C PHE A 6 -14.20 -5.24 0.15
N VAL A 7 -14.66 -4.97 1.37
CA VAL A 7 -15.46 -3.77 1.66
C VAL A 7 -14.54 -2.54 1.74
N PRO A 8 -15.06 -1.31 1.55
CA PRO A 8 -14.28 -0.10 1.82
C PRO A 8 -13.61 -0.14 3.20
N PHE A 9 -12.32 0.19 3.27
CA PHE A 9 -11.48 0.12 4.47
C PHE A 9 -11.26 -1.29 5.06
N GLY A 10 -11.75 -2.35 4.41
CA GLY A 10 -11.51 -3.73 4.84
C GLY A 10 -10.04 -4.11 4.70
N VAL A 11 -9.50 -4.85 5.66
CA VAL A 11 -8.11 -5.32 5.62
C VAL A 11 -8.12 -6.83 5.70
N ASN A 12 -7.39 -7.49 4.80
CA ASN A 12 -7.06 -8.89 5.00
C ASN A 12 -5.88 -8.93 5.97
N GLN A 13 -6.09 -9.59 7.10
CA GLN A 13 -5.12 -9.61 8.20
C GLN A 13 -3.75 -10.09 7.70
N PRO A 14 -2.65 -9.56 8.27
CA PRO A 14 -1.33 -10.03 7.90
C PRO A 14 -1.17 -11.53 8.13
N LEU A 15 -0.94 -12.29 7.05
CA LEU A 15 -0.91 -13.75 7.04
C LEU A 15 0.24 -14.26 6.16
N TYR A 16 0.97 -15.29 6.60
CA TYR A 16 2.01 -15.94 5.80
C TYR A 16 1.62 -17.39 5.45
N HIS A 17 2.13 -17.87 4.32
CA HIS A 17 1.99 -19.26 3.90
C HIS A 17 3.32 -19.99 4.12
N PRO A 18 3.40 -20.99 5.04
CA PRO A 18 4.66 -21.64 5.38
C PRO A 18 5.23 -22.52 4.26
N ARG A 19 4.43 -22.88 3.25
CA ARG A 19 4.77 -23.87 2.23
C ARG A 19 4.38 -23.48 0.79
N GLY A 20 4.06 -22.21 0.53
CA GLY A 20 3.70 -21.78 -0.82
C GLY A 20 3.84 -20.28 -1.04
N SER A 21 4.16 -19.92 -2.28
CA SER A 21 4.01 -18.55 -2.78
C SER A 21 2.56 -18.28 -3.18
N GLU A 22 2.13 -17.02 -3.16
CA GLU A 22 0.80 -16.63 -3.63
C GLU A 22 0.90 -15.68 -4.82
N LEU A 23 0.14 -15.96 -5.87
CA LEU A 23 -0.10 -15.02 -6.97
C LEU A 23 -1.47 -14.38 -6.76
N LEU A 24 -1.49 -13.06 -6.59
CA LEU A 24 -2.70 -12.27 -6.48
C LEU A 24 -2.96 -11.55 -7.81
N PHE A 25 -4.20 -11.57 -8.27
CA PHE A 25 -4.66 -10.90 -9.48
C PHE A 25 -5.90 -10.06 -9.16
N VAL A 26 -5.91 -8.79 -9.57
CA VAL A 26 -7.03 -7.89 -9.31
C VAL A 26 -8.05 -7.99 -10.44
N THR A 27 -9.21 -8.56 -10.13
CA THR A 27 -10.30 -8.66 -11.10
C THR A 27 -11.17 -7.39 -11.16
N LYS A 28 -11.20 -6.59 -10.08
CA LYS A 28 -11.99 -5.36 -9.99
C LYS A 28 -11.44 -4.42 -8.90
N GLY A 29 -11.53 -3.11 -9.12
CA GLY A 29 -11.14 -2.06 -8.19
C GLY A 29 -9.63 -1.79 -8.14
N LYS A 30 -9.19 -1.17 -7.04
CA LYS A 30 -7.78 -0.92 -6.71
C LYS A 30 -7.45 -1.55 -5.38
N LEU A 31 -6.27 -2.15 -5.29
CA LEU A 31 -5.83 -2.86 -4.10
C LEU A 31 -4.42 -2.43 -3.71
N TYR A 32 -4.26 -1.94 -2.47
CA TYR A 32 -2.95 -1.70 -1.89
C TYR A 32 -2.45 -2.99 -1.26
N VAL A 33 -1.31 -3.47 -1.74
CA VAL A 33 -0.72 -4.73 -1.31
C VAL A 33 0.75 -4.55 -0.96
N GLY A 34 1.28 -5.45 -0.14
CA GLY A 34 2.71 -5.50 0.09
C GLY A 34 3.15 -6.63 1.02
N PHE A 35 4.47 -6.79 1.12
CA PHE A 35 5.10 -7.69 2.07
C PHE A 35 6.39 -7.10 2.62
N VAL A 36 6.83 -7.65 3.75
CA VAL A 36 8.08 -7.26 4.41
C VAL A 36 9.05 -8.44 4.35
N THR A 37 10.31 -8.18 3.99
CA THR A 37 11.35 -9.21 3.98
C THR A 37 11.75 -9.60 5.40
N SER A 38 12.47 -10.71 5.54
CA SER A 38 13.01 -11.14 6.84
C SER A 38 14.05 -10.17 7.41
N SER A 39 14.34 -10.30 8.70
CA SER A 39 15.35 -9.51 9.43
C SER A 39 16.74 -9.62 8.81
N VAL A 40 17.11 -10.79 8.28
CA VAL A 40 18.38 -11.01 7.56
C VAL A 40 18.50 -10.09 6.33
N ASN A 41 17.37 -9.65 5.77
CA ASN A 41 17.28 -8.74 4.63
C ASN A 41 16.84 -7.31 5.05
N GLY A 42 16.97 -6.95 6.32
CA GLY A 42 16.72 -5.59 6.82
C GLY A 42 15.24 -5.18 6.89
N ASN A 43 14.30 -6.13 7.00
CA ASN A 43 12.85 -5.84 7.12
C ASN A 43 12.32 -4.85 6.08
N ARG A 44 12.76 -4.99 4.83
CA ARG A 44 12.40 -4.07 3.75
C ARG A 44 10.95 -4.27 3.32
N LEU A 45 10.22 -3.17 3.22
CA LEU A 45 8.86 -3.12 2.70
C LEU A 45 8.85 -3.04 1.17
N PHE A 46 8.10 -3.94 0.54
CA PHE A 46 7.70 -3.87 -0.86
C PHE A 46 6.19 -3.70 -0.92
N ALA A 47 5.72 -2.57 -1.44
CA ALA A 47 4.29 -2.27 -1.54
C ALA A 47 3.95 -1.59 -2.85
N LYS A 48 2.74 -1.84 -3.34
CA LYS A 48 2.22 -1.25 -4.58
C LYS A 48 0.70 -1.14 -4.52
N VAL A 49 0.16 -0.12 -5.19
CA VAL A 49 -1.26 -0.09 -5.56
C VAL A 49 -1.43 -0.81 -6.89
N LEU A 50 -2.23 -1.87 -6.89
CA LEU A 50 -2.62 -2.63 -8.08
C LEU A 50 -3.96 -2.10 -8.59
N ASN A 51 -4.10 -2.01 -9.92
CA ASN A 51 -5.35 -1.72 -10.60
C ASN A 51 -5.96 -3.00 -11.19
N GLU A 52 -7.17 -2.91 -11.72
CA GLU A 52 -7.80 -4.02 -12.47
C GLU A 52 -6.86 -4.56 -13.55
N GLY A 53 -6.69 -5.89 -13.58
CA GLY A 53 -5.79 -6.57 -14.50
C GLY A 53 -4.33 -6.69 -14.02
N ASP A 54 -3.94 -6.00 -12.94
CA ASP A 54 -2.60 -6.15 -12.38
C ASP A 54 -2.46 -7.45 -11.59
N ALA A 55 -1.24 -8.01 -11.60
CA ALA A 55 -0.85 -9.15 -10.79
C ALA A 55 0.31 -8.81 -9.84
N PHE A 56 0.39 -9.52 -8.73
CA PHE A 56 1.45 -9.38 -7.73
C PHE A 56 1.78 -10.73 -7.08
N VAL A 57 3.07 -10.99 -6.84
CA VAL A 57 3.54 -12.25 -6.26
C VAL A 57 4.01 -12.01 -4.84
N PHE A 58 3.51 -12.81 -3.90
CA PHE A 58 4.01 -12.93 -2.54
C PHE A 58 4.98 -14.11 -2.45
N PRO A 59 6.26 -13.86 -2.10
CA PRO A 59 7.21 -14.92 -1.83
C PRO A 59 6.77 -15.80 -0.64
N ILE A 60 7.23 -17.05 -0.63
CA ILE A 60 6.94 -18.01 0.43
C ILE A 60 7.41 -17.50 1.80
N GLY A 61 6.60 -17.73 2.84
CA GLY A 61 7.00 -17.49 4.22
C GLY A 61 7.18 -16.03 4.64
N LEU A 62 6.81 -15.05 3.80
CA LEU A 62 6.87 -13.63 4.16
C LEU A 62 5.54 -13.10 4.68
N ILE A 63 5.62 -12.15 5.61
CA ILE A 63 4.46 -11.42 6.13
C ILE A 63 3.98 -10.47 5.04
N ARG A 64 2.69 -10.55 4.71
CA ARG A 64 2.04 -9.76 3.66
C ARG A 64 0.75 -9.14 4.15
N PHE A 65 0.32 -8.08 3.49
CA PHE A 65 -0.95 -7.40 3.72
C PHE A 65 -1.59 -7.04 2.39
N GLN A 66 -2.91 -6.84 2.42
CA GLN A 66 -3.70 -6.43 1.27
C GLN A 66 -5.02 -5.81 1.74
N GLY A 67 -5.43 -4.73 1.09
CA GLY A 67 -6.69 -4.06 1.35
C GLY A 67 -6.93 -2.93 0.35
N PRO A 68 -8.15 -2.38 0.27
CA PRO A 68 -8.41 -1.17 -0.48
C PRO A 68 -7.50 -0.06 0.04
N GLN A 69 -7.13 0.86 -0.85
CA GLN A 69 -6.20 1.91 -0.50
C GLN A 69 -6.74 2.76 0.68
N PRO A 70 -5.97 2.96 1.77
CA PRO A 70 -6.52 3.49 3.02
C PRO A 70 -7.03 4.94 2.96
N TRP A 71 -6.65 5.68 1.92
CA TRP A 71 -6.85 7.14 1.81
C TRP A 71 -7.70 7.57 0.60
N HIS A 72 -8.12 6.64 -0.26
CA HIS A 72 -9.00 6.97 -1.40
C HIS A 72 -10.46 7.04 -0.94
N SER A 73 -10.78 8.08 -0.17
CA SER A 73 -12.14 8.60 -0.08
C SER A 73 -12.34 9.54 -1.27
N PRO A 74 -13.27 9.28 -2.20
CA PRO A 74 -13.54 10.20 -3.32
C PRO A 74 -13.82 11.64 -2.85
N HIS A 75 -14.40 11.79 -1.65
CA HIS A 75 -14.67 13.07 -1.00
C HIS A 75 -13.41 13.81 -0.53
N LEU A 76 -12.33 13.11 -0.17
CA LEU A 76 -11.07 13.74 0.23
C LEU A 76 -10.26 14.18 -1.00
N GLU A 77 -10.29 13.41 -2.10
CA GLU A 77 -9.72 13.87 -3.38
C GLU A 77 -10.44 15.11 -3.93
N ALA A 78 -11.76 15.18 -3.78
CA ALA A 78 -12.54 16.37 -4.17
C ALA A 78 -12.15 17.58 -3.33
N ARG A 79 -11.97 17.40 -2.01
CA ARG A 79 -11.48 18.45 -1.10
C ARG A 79 -10.05 18.86 -1.41
N GLU A 80 -9.14 17.93 -1.70
CA GLU A 80 -7.75 18.25 -2.06
C GLU A 80 -7.64 18.92 -3.44
N ARG A 81 -8.51 18.59 -4.40
CA ARG A 81 -8.62 19.31 -5.69
C ARG A 81 -9.22 20.71 -5.53
N GLU A 82 -10.16 20.89 -4.61
CA GLU A 82 -10.73 22.20 -4.26
C GLU A 82 -9.76 23.08 -3.45
N LEU A 83 -8.96 22.46 -2.58
CA LEU A 83 -8.04 23.15 -1.68
C LEU A 83 -6.63 23.33 -2.27
N SER A 84 -6.22 22.55 -3.27
CA SER A 84 -4.92 22.66 -3.96
C SER A 84 -4.63 24.06 -4.53
N PRO A 85 -5.59 24.75 -5.19
CA PRO A 85 -5.35 26.10 -5.69
C PRO A 85 -5.29 27.16 -4.57
N LEU A 86 -5.90 26.88 -3.41
CA LEU A 86 -6.03 27.83 -2.30
C LEU A 86 -4.89 27.72 -1.27
N LEU A 87 -4.30 26.54 -1.11
CA LEU A 87 -3.23 26.27 -0.13
C LEU A 87 -1.81 26.38 -0.71
N MET A 88 -1.64 26.62 -2.01
CA MET A 88 -0.29 26.72 -2.60
C MET A 88 -0.11 27.85 -3.63
N PRO A 89 0.07 29.10 -3.18
CA PRO A 89 0.87 30.08 -3.89
C PRO A 89 2.24 30.18 -3.19
N ARG A 90 3.26 29.49 -3.74
CA ARG A 90 4.66 29.37 -3.27
C ARG A 90 4.94 28.23 -2.29
N LEU A 91 5.10 27.03 -2.82
CA LEU A 91 6.22 26.20 -2.39
C LEU A 91 6.92 25.71 -3.66
N ASP A 92 8.19 26.10 -3.78
CA ASP A 92 9.10 25.62 -4.81
C ASP A 92 9.19 24.09 -4.75
N ARG A 93 9.13 23.44 -5.92
CA ARG A 93 9.05 21.98 -6.12
C ARG A 93 10.39 21.28 -5.89
N SER A 94 11.16 21.66 -4.88
CA SER A 94 12.55 21.19 -4.72
C SER A 94 12.84 20.41 -3.44
N LEU A 95 11.85 20.05 -2.60
CA LEU A 95 12.10 19.20 -1.43
C LEU A 95 10.96 18.19 -1.18
N THR A 96 11.12 16.98 -1.73
CA THR A 96 10.45 15.78 -1.20
C THR A 96 11.35 15.17 -0.13
N LEU A 97 11.22 15.64 1.11
CA LEU A 97 11.79 14.95 2.28
C LEU A 97 10.65 14.25 3.02
N ASN A 98 10.72 12.92 3.04
CA ASN A 98 9.82 12.05 3.79
C ASN A 98 9.87 12.38 5.29
N PRO A 99 8.74 12.56 5.99
CA PRO A 99 8.70 12.95 7.40
C PRO A 99 8.95 11.79 8.38
N TRP A 100 9.58 10.69 7.96
CA TRP A 100 9.77 9.47 8.76
C TRP A 100 11.23 9.06 8.97
N SER A 101 12.19 9.98 8.82
CA SER A 101 13.63 9.69 9.01
C SER A 101 14.20 10.14 10.35
N SER A 102 13.44 10.15 11.44
CA SER A 102 14.01 10.44 12.76
C SER A 102 13.20 9.89 13.95
N LEU A 103 13.18 8.56 14.11
CA LEU A 103 13.01 7.96 15.44
C LEU A 103 13.92 6.73 15.52
N GLY A 104 15.15 6.96 15.96
CA GLY A 104 16.15 5.95 16.27
C GLY A 104 17.39 6.62 16.87
N HIS A 105 17.70 6.26 18.12
CA HIS A 105 18.81 6.67 18.99
C HIS A 105 18.57 7.87 19.91
N SER A 106 18.19 7.59 21.16
CA SER A 106 19.14 7.54 22.30
C SER A 106 18.52 6.73 23.44
#